data_AF-A0A935FGV9-F1
#
_entry.id   AF-A0A935FGV9-F1
#
_cell.length_a   1.000
_cell.length_b   1.000
_cell.length_c   1.000
_cell.angle_alpha   90.00
_cell.angle_beta   90.00
_cell.angle_gamma   90.00
#
_symmetry.space_group_name_H-M   'P 1'
#
loop_
_entity.id
_entity.type
_entity.pdbx_description
1 polymer ?
#
loop_
_entity_poly.entity_id
_entity_poly.type
_entity_poly.pdbx_seq_one_letter_code
_entity_poly.pdbx_strand_id
1 'polypeptide(L)'
;MSHRHARPLSIAALADPHHDDDLDHPDAAIEDSEAFRALCDLARKRTGAIPEAWLARHVLGLTPGADWPLQRAALEALLQRLQFARRDGLLVRRGPARRELFEAAAIAPAELEQLRAAFRARAPQARVIVLSGSLPPGCPAAIYGELLAEAGAAATIVDAHGPALLAALAQRPTFVKPNRQELARTLGRELASDEALRRAMQELNRRGARWVVVSDGPRALWVSGRSGFYRCDPPPVPVVNPIGGGDALAGGIACGLQRGRRSLEAVRLGLAVALASVGTALPAELDPARVEALEAALCLA
;
A
#
# COMPACT_ATOMS: atom_id res chain seq x y z
N MET A 1 -18.17 -28.29 26.03
CA MET A 1 -17.66 -27.05 26.66
C MET A 1 -17.86 -25.91 25.68
N SER A 2 -18.62 -24.91 26.10
CA SER A 2 -19.19 -23.87 25.22
C SER A 2 -18.12 -22.95 24.65
N HIS A 3 -17.96 -22.94 23.33
CA HIS A 3 -17.20 -21.92 22.61
C HIS A 3 -17.98 -20.61 22.72
N ARG A 4 -17.57 -19.74 23.66
CA ARG A 4 -18.01 -18.34 23.64
C ARG A 4 -17.44 -17.69 22.38
N HIS A 5 -18.30 -17.46 21.37
CA HIS A 5 -17.99 -16.55 20.28
C HIS A 5 -17.70 -15.16 20.89
N ALA A 6 -16.44 -14.77 20.87
CA ALA A 6 -16.05 -13.40 21.17
C ALA A 6 -16.77 -12.47 20.17
N ARG A 7 -17.64 -11.60 20.70
CA ARG A 7 -18.32 -10.57 19.90
C ARG A 7 -17.27 -9.64 19.30
N PRO A 8 -17.42 -9.22 18.03
CA PRO A 8 -16.52 -8.23 17.44
C PRO A 8 -16.64 -6.91 18.24
N LEU A 9 -15.50 -6.38 18.68
CA LEU A 9 -15.43 -5.03 19.27
C LEU A 9 -15.64 -4.02 18.15
N SER A 10 -16.79 -3.34 18.14
CA SER A 10 -16.96 -2.16 17.31
C SER A 10 -16.09 -1.02 17.84
N ILE A 11 -15.77 -0.02 17.01
CA ILE A 11 -15.10 1.20 17.48
C ILE A 11 -15.86 1.88 18.64
N ALA A 12 -17.17 1.65 18.75
CA ALA A 12 -17.97 2.11 19.89
C ALA A 12 -17.74 1.27 21.17
N ALA A 13 -17.33 0.01 21.06
CA ALA A 13 -16.99 -0.84 22.21
C ALA A 13 -15.58 -0.54 22.77
N LEU A 14 -14.68 0.05 21.97
CA LEU A 14 -13.41 0.62 22.45
C LEU A 14 -13.60 1.94 23.23
N ALA A 15 -14.81 2.50 23.23
CA ALA A 15 -15.16 3.74 23.91
C ALA A 15 -15.81 3.53 25.29
N ASP A 16 -15.91 2.27 25.76
CA ASP A 16 -16.42 1.95 27.09
C ASP A 16 -15.28 2.12 28.12
N PRO A 17 -15.37 3.10 29.04
CA PRO A 17 -14.34 3.35 30.05
C PRO A 17 -14.20 2.21 31.07
N HIS A 18 -15.06 1.17 31.01
CA HIS A 18 -15.04 0.01 31.89
C HIS A 18 -14.50 -1.28 31.24
N HIS A 19 -13.96 -1.23 30.02
CA HIS A 19 -13.24 -2.39 29.45
C HIS A 19 -11.78 -2.40 29.91
N ASP A 20 -11.62 -2.64 31.22
CA ASP A 20 -10.35 -2.85 31.89
C ASP A 20 -10.06 -4.36 31.87
N ASP A 21 -9.10 -4.78 31.04
CA ASP A 21 -8.39 -6.06 31.20
C ASP A 21 -7.10 -6.04 30.35
N ASP A 22 -5.97 -5.96 31.07
CA ASP A 22 -4.61 -6.26 30.64
C ASP A 22 -4.01 -5.47 29.47
N LEU A 23 -3.81 -4.16 29.70
CA LEU A 23 -2.62 -3.48 29.18
C LEU A 23 -1.55 -3.52 30.27
N ASP A 24 -0.53 -4.37 30.10
CA ASP A 24 0.72 -4.30 30.88
C ASP A 24 1.12 -2.83 31.07
N HIS A 25 1.14 -2.36 32.32
CA HIS A 25 1.60 -1.02 32.68
C HIS A 25 3.06 -0.82 32.22
N PRO A 26 3.37 0.09 31.28
CA PRO A 26 4.75 0.44 30.98
C PRO A 26 5.17 1.70 31.75
N ASP A 27 6.38 1.64 32.31
CA ASP A 27 7.20 2.68 32.97
C ASP A 27 6.59 4.07 33.18
N ALA A 28 6.34 4.42 34.45
CA ALA A 28 5.96 5.78 34.90
C ALA A 28 6.92 6.88 34.40
N ALA A 29 8.18 6.55 34.08
CA ALA A 29 9.16 7.46 33.52
C ALA A 29 8.80 7.99 32.11
N ILE A 30 8.02 7.24 31.32
CA ILE A 30 7.60 7.66 29.98
C ILE A 30 6.51 8.74 30.08
N GLU A 31 5.59 8.60 31.03
CA GLU A 31 4.43 9.49 31.19
C GLU A 31 4.80 10.87 31.72
N ASP A 32 5.92 10.98 32.41
CA ASP A 32 6.47 12.25 32.88
C ASP A 32 7.35 12.98 31.84
N SER A 33 7.60 12.37 30.67
CA SER A 33 8.42 12.99 29.64
C SER A 33 7.72 14.17 28.94
N GLU A 34 8.48 15.20 28.58
CA GLU A 34 7.97 16.34 27.79
C GLU A 34 7.43 15.88 26.44
N ALA A 35 8.10 14.91 25.81
CA ALA A 35 7.66 14.29 24.56
C ALA A 35 6.28 13.64 24.70
N PHE A 36 6.02 12.89 25.78
CA PHE A 36 4.72 12.26 26.03
C PHE A 36 3.58 13.30 26.14
N ARG A 37 3.80 14.38 26.89
CA ARG A 37 2.81 15.46 27.05
C ARG A 37 2.54 16.17 25.73
N ALA A 38 3.60 16.51 24.98
CA ALA A 38 3.47 17.15 23.68
C ALA A 38 2.74 16.26 22.65
N LEU A 39 3.00 14.94 22.64
CA LEU A 39 2.29 13.98 21.81
C LEU A 39 0.81 13.86 22.19
N CYS A 40 0.49 13.82 23.50
CA CYS A 40 -0.88 13.82 23.98
C CYS A 40 -1.65 15.07 23.49
N ASP A 41 -1.05 16.25 23.62
CA ASP A 41 -1.68 17.51 23.21
C ASP A 41 -1.94 17.57 21.69
N LEU A 42 -1.00 17.07 20.88
CA LEU A 42 -1.19 16.95 19.43
C LEU A 42 -2.34 15.99 19.04
N ALA A 43 -2.60 14.98 19.87
CA ALA A 43 -3.58 13.94 19.61
C ALA A 43 -4.99 14.27 20.16
N ARG A 44 -5.10 15.02 21.27
CA ARG A 44 -6.31 15.24 22.10
C ARG A 44 -7.61 15.65 21.38
N LYS A 45 -7.57 16.05 20.10
CA LYS A 45 -8.76 16.38 19.28
C LYS A 45 -8.90 15.57 18.00
N ARG A 46 -7.92 14.71 17.69
CA ARG A 46 -7.81 13.97 16.43
C ARG A 46 -8.09 12.48 16.61
N THR A 47 -8.16 12.01 17.86
CA THR A 47 -8.33 10.59 18.21
C THR A 47 -9.77 10.15 18.40
N GLY A 48 -10.75 11.06 18.49
CA GLY A 48 -12.16 10.72 18.76
C GLY A 48 -12.31 9.95 20.08
N ALA A 49 -12.85 8.74 20.04
CA ALA A 49 -13.05 7.91 21.24
C ALA A 49 -11.78 7.21 21.78
N ILE A 50 -10.65 7.28 21.08
CA ILE A 50 -9.39 6.64 21.54
C ILE A 50 -8.65 7.61 22.47
N PRO A 51 -8.27 7.20 23.69
CA PRO A 51 -7.47 8.05 24.59
C PRO A 51 -6.14 8.45 23.94
N GLU A 52 -5.79 9.75 24.00
CA GLU A 52 -4.55 10.26 23.41
C GLU A 52 -3.30 9.62 23.99
N ALA A 53 -3.35 9.28 25.29
CA ALA A 53 -2.26 8.65 26.02
C ALA A 53 -1.88 7.29 25.42
N TRP A 54 -2.84 6.55 24.87
CA TRP A 54 -2.57 5.25 24.24
C TRP A 54 -1.73 5.42 22.98
N LEU A 55 -2.06 6.42 22.15
CA LEU A 55 -1.27 6.71 20.96
C LEU A 55 0.12 7.26 21.32
N ALA A 56 0.21 8.14 22.31
CA ALA A 56 1.49 8.69 22.76
C ALA A 56 2.41 7.60 23.31
N ARG A 57 1.91 6.68 24.16
CA ARG A 57 2.68 5.51 24.64
C ARG A 57 3.12 4.61 23.48
N HIS A 58 2.22 4.35 22.53
CA HIS A 58 2.53 3.53 21.36
C HIS A 58 3.65 4.14 20.50
N VAL A 59 3.59 5.45 20.24
CA VAL A 59 4.64 6.18 19.50
C VAL A 59 5.98 6.06 20.21
N LEU A 60 6.03 6.36 21.51
CA LEU A 60 7.28 6.32 22.27
C LEU A 60 7.85 4.90 22.38
N GLY A 61 6.98 3.90 22.51
CA GLY A 61 7.39 2.48 22.50
C GLY A 61 7.94 2.01 21.15
N LEU A 62 7.48 2.58 20.03
CA LEU A 62 8.01 2.29 18.69
C LEU A 62 9.24 3.11 18.31
N THR A 63 9.48 4.23 18.99
CA THR A 63 10.55 5.19 18.67
C THR A 63 11.49 5.45 19.87
N PRO A 64 12.01 4.39 20.53
CA PRO A 64 12.87 4.56 21.69
C PRO A 64 14.16 5.31 21.30
N GLY A 65 14.44 6.41 22.00
CA GLY A 65 15.63 7.25 21.76
C GLY A 65 15.60 8.09 20.48
N ALA A 66 14.47 8.15 19.78
CA ALA A 66 14.29 9.01 18.61
C ALA A 66 14.21 10.50 18.98
N ASP A 67 14.52 11.35 18.01
CA ASP A 67 14.33 12.79 18.14
C ASP A 67 12.85 13.21 17.97
N TRP A 68 12.54 14.43 18.37
CA TRP A 68 11.18 14.97 18.34
C TRP A 68 10.55 14.97 16.93
N PRO A 69 11.25 15.34 15.83
CA PRO A 69 10.69 15.26 14.49
C PRO A 69 10.17 13.86 14.12
N LEU A 70 10.92 12.79 14.43
CA LEU A 70 10.49 11.42 14.13
C LEU A 70 9.29 11.00 14.98
N GLN A 71 9.31 11.32 16.28
CA GLN A 71 8.19 11.02 17.19
C GLN A 71 6.90 11.71 16.76
N ARG A 72 6.99 12.99 16.38
CA ARG A 72 5.86 13.75 15.86
C ARG A 72 5.34 13.16 14.55
N ALA A 73 6.23 12.82 13.61
CA ALA A 73 5.84 12.19 12.34
C ALA A 73 5.15 10.84 12.58
N ALA A 74 5.64 10.03 13.52
CA ALA A 74 5.02 8.76 13.90
C ALA A 74 3.60 8.94 14.44
N LEU A 75 3.36 9.97 15.27
CA LEU A 75 2.01 10.29 15.75
C LEU A 75 1.10 10.76 14.61
N GLU A 76 1.58 11.64 13.74
CA GLU A 76 0.82 12.11 12.58
C GLU A 76 0.44 10.93 11.67
N ALA A 77 1.33 9.95 11.48
CA ALA A 77 1.07 8.71 10.75
C ALA A 77 -0.08 7.89 11.36
N LEU A 78 -0.06 7.73 12.69
CA LEU A 78 -1.08 6.97 13.42
C LEU A 78 -2.44 7.67 13.35
N LEU A 79 -2.47 8.99 13.52
CA LEU A 79 -3.70 9.77 13.44
C LEU A 79 -4.30 9.71 12.03
N GLN A 80 -3.46 9.77 10.99
CA GLN A 80 -3.91 9.63 9.61
C GLN A 80 -4.47 8.23 9.34
N ARG A 81 -3.81 7.18 9.82
CA ARG A 81 -4.32 5.80 9.75
C ARG A 81 -5.64 5.63 10.47
N LEU A 82 -5.79 6.22 11.65
CA LEU A 82 -7.04 6.18 12.41
C LEU A 82 -8.20 6.85 11.66
N GLN A 83 -7.94 7.98 11.00
CA GLN A 83 -8.93 8.66 10.17
C GLN A 83 -9.34 7.80 8.97
N PHE A 84 -8.38 7.18 8.27
CA PHE A 84 -8.67 6.26 7.17
C PHE A 84 -9.47 5.05 7.65
N ALA A 85 -9.09 4.43 8.75
CA ALA A 85 -9.79 3.28 9.32
C ALA A 85 -11.26 3.59 9.64
N ARG A 86 -11.54 4.79 10.18
CA ARG A 86 -12.91 5.25 10.43
C ARG A 86 -13.71 5.45 9.15
N ARG A 87 -13.09 6.09 8.14
CA ARG A 87 -13.72 6.36 6.85
C ARG A 87 -14.03 5.05 6.10
N ASP A 88 -13.09 4.12 6.11
CA ASP A 88 -13.13 2.89 5.33
C ASP A 88 -13.81 1.73 6.09
N GLY A 89 -14.35 2.01 7.29
CA GLY A 89 -15.04 1.02 8.11
C GLY A 89 -14.14 -0.16 8.52
N LEU A 90 -12.82 0.05 8.64
CA LEU A 90 -11.88 -1.01 8.97
C LEU A 90 -12.11 -1.49 10.41
N LEU A 91 -12.26 -2.79 10.56
CA LEU A 91 -12.35 -3.45 11.85
C LEU A 91 -10.94 -3.89 12.27
N VAL A 92 -10.48 -3.41 13.42
CA VAL A 92 -9.23 -3.88 14.04
C VAL A 92 -9.57 -5.07 14.92
N ARG A 93 -9.14 -6.28 14.52
CA ARG A 93 -9.28 -7.48 15.34
C ARG A 93 -7.94 -7.83 15.97
N ARG A 94 -7.92 -8.06 17.29
CA ARG A 94 -6.75 -8.55 18.02
C ARG A 94 -6.41 -9.96 17.48
N GLY A 95 -5.33 -10.08 16.72
CA GLY A 95 -4.78 -11.39 16.33
C GLY A 95 -3.98 -12.00 17.49
N PRO A 96 -3.79 -13.33 17.53
CA PRO A 96 -2.87 -13.93 18.49
C PRO A 96 -1.44 -13.41 18.20
N ALA A 97 -0.84 -12.78 19.21
CA ALA A 97 0.52 -12.21 19.24
C ALA A 97 0.99 -11.42 17.99
N ARG A 98 0.99 -10.08 18.10
CA ARG A 98 1.69 -9.11 17.23
C ARG A 98 1.29 -9.08 15.74
N ARG A 99 0.05 -9.40 15.38
CA ARG A 99 -0.50 -9.04 14.06
C ARG A 99 -1.87 -8.39 14.21
N GLU A 100 -1.94 -7.10 13.90
CA GLU A 100 -3.22 -6.42 13.69
C GLU A 100 -3.78 -6.91 12.36
N LEU A 101 -4.94 -7.56 12.41
CA LEU A 101 -5.70 -7.93 11.22
C LEU A 101 -6.70 -6.81 10.95
N PHE A 102 -6.51 -6.12 9.83
CA PHE A 102 -7.48 -5.17 9.29
C PHE A 102 -8.39 -5.92 8.32
N GLU A 103 -9.66 -6.09 8.70
CA GLU A 103 -10.67 -6.67 7.82
C GLU A 103 -11.52 -5.56 7.21
N ALA A 104 -11.57 -5.50 5.87
CA ALA A 104 -12.48 -4.62 5.16
C ALA A 104 -13.92 -5.17 5.27
N ALA A 105 -14.89 -4.27 5.43
CA ALA A 105 -16.31 -4.63 5.36
C ALA A 105 -16.65 -5.23 3.99
N ALA A 106 -17.63 -6.14 3.97
CA ALA A 106 -18.12 -6.69 2.71
C ALA A 106 -18.82 -5.59 1.89
N ILE A 107 -18.54 -5.54 0.58
CA ILE A 107 -19.17 -4.56 -0.31
C ILE A 107 -20.57 -5.03 -0.73
N ALA A 108 -21.56 -4.15 -0.61
CA ALA A 108 -22.93 -4.44 -1.05
C ALA A 108 -23.04 -4.36 -2.59
N PRO A 109 -23.94 -5.13 -3.23
CA PRO A 109 -24.14 -5.06 -4.68
C PRO A 109 -24.47 -3.65 -5.21
N ALA A 110 -25.23 -2.86 -4.43
CA ALA A 110 -25.56 -1.49 -4.79
C ALA A 110 -24.33 -0.56 -4.77
N GLU A 111 -23.43 -0.69 -3.79
CA GLU A 111 -22.18 0.07 -3.71
C GLU A 111 -21.23 -0.29 -4.86
N LEU A 112 -21.20 -1.58 -5.23
CA LEU A 112 -20.43 -2.03 -6.39
C LEU A 112 -20.96 -1.43 -7.70
N GLU A 113 -22.28 -1.35 -7.88
CA GLU A 113 -22.85 -0.68 -9.07
C GLU A 113 -22.60 0.83 -9.06
N GLN A 114 -22.63 1.47 -7.89
CA GLN A 114 -22.25 2.88 -7.74
C GLN A 114 -20.79 3.10 -8.16
N LEU A 115 -19.86 2.21 -7.77
CA LEU A 115 -18.46 2.26 -8.21
C LEU A 115 -18.37 2.16 -9.74
N ARG A 116 -19.09 1.21 -10.35
CA ARG A 116 -19.09 1.03 -11.82
C ARG A 116 -19.62 2.27 -12.53
N ALA A 117 -20.75 2.81 -12.10
CA ALA A 117 -21.33 4.01 -12.68
C ALA A 117 -20.38 5.23 -12.54
N ALA A 118 -19.79 5.40 -11.35
CA ALA A 118 -18.82 6.46 -11.08
C ALA A 118 -17.56 6.33 -11.94
N PHE A 119 -17.10 5.10 -12.21
CA PHE A 119 -15.98 4.81 -13.08
C PHE A 119 -16.32 5.11 -14.54
N ARG A 120 -17.43 4.58 -15.07
CA ARG A 120 -17.89 4.81 -16.46
C ARG A 120 -18.00 6.30 -16.78
N ALA A 121 -18.45 7.12 -15.82
CA ALA A 121 -18.58 8.56 -15.98
C ALA A 121 -17.24 9.31 -16.06
N ARG A 122 -16.15 8.78 -15.46
CA ARG A 122 -14.86 9.47 -15.32
C ARG A 122 -13.75 8.91 -16.21
N ALA A 123 -13.78 7.60 -16.49
CA ALA A 123 -12.75 6.92 -17.27
C ALA A 123 -12.48 7.55 -18.64
N PRO A 124 -13.48 8.03 -19.41
CA PRO A 124 -13.22 8.67 -20.71
C PRO A 124 -12.37 9.94 -20.63
N GLN A 125 -12.32 10.61 -19.47
CA GLN A 125 -11.55 11.83 -19.26
C GLN A 125 -10.14 11.55 -18.71
N ALA A 126 -9.87 10.32 -18.29
CA ALA A 126 -8.61 9.93 -17.69
C ALA A 126 -7.56 9.65 -18.77
N ARG A 127 -6.34 10.16 -18.58
CA ARG A 127 -5.17 9.77 -19.39
C ARG A 127 -4.46 8.54 -18.81
N VAL A 128 -4.52 8.38 -17.48
CA VAL A 128 -3.97 7.24 -16.75
C VAL A 128 -4.98 6.78 -15.70
N ILE A 129 -5.18 5.47 -15.59
CA ILE A 129 -6.04 4.83 -14.60
C ILE A 129 -5.19 3.84 -13.78
N VAL A 130 -5.25 3.95 -12.46
CA VAL A 130 -4.59 3.02 -11.53
C VAL A 130 -5.66 2.26 -10.77
N LEU A 131 -5.63 0.94 -10.86
CA LEU A 131 -6.46 0.03 -10.07
C LEU A 131 -5.53 -0.69 -9.09
N SER A 132 -5.60 -0.32 -7.81
CA SER A 132 -4.71 -0.86 -6.76
C SER A 132 -5.50 -1.46 -5.61
N GLY A 133 -4.91 -2.49 -5.00
CA GLY A 133 -5.33 -3.03 -3.72
C GLY A 133 -5.94 -4.43 -3.78
N SER A 134 -6.18 -4.99 -2.60
CA SER A 134 -6.96 -6.21 -2.43
C SER A 134 -8.46 -5.91 -2.57
N LEU A 135 -9.21 -6.86 -3.14
CA LEU A 135 -10.65 -6.75 -3.22
C LEU A 135 -11.30 -6.99 -1.84
N PRO A 136 -12.28 -6.18 -1.43
CA PRO A 136 -13.03 -6.45 -0.21
C PRO A 136 -13.91 -7.71 -0.38
N PRO A 137 -14.34 -8.35 0.73
CA PRO A 137 -15.28 -9.47 0.67
C PRO A 137 -16.55 -9.10 -0.11
N GLY A 138 -17.07 -10.04 -0.90
CA GLY A 138 -18.25 -9.81 -1.76
C GLY A 138 -17.95 -9.14 -3.11
N CYS A 139 -16.73 -8.65 -3.33
CA CYS A 139 -16.35 -8.10 -4.63
C CYS A 139 -15.90 -9.21 -5.60
N PRO A 140 -16.44 -9.26 -6.83
CA PRO A 140 -16.05 -10.30 -7.79
C PRO A 140 -14.61 -10.10 -8.27
N ALA A 141 -13.85 -11.19 -8.42
CA ALA A 141 -12.48 -11.15 -8.94
C ALA A 141 -12.37 -10.49 -10.33
N ALA A 142 -13.44 -10.53 -11.12
CA ALA A 142 -13.50 -9.93 -12.45
C ALA A 142 -13.58 -8.40 -12.44
N ILE A 143 -13.80 -7.75 -11.29
CA ILE A 143 -14.08 -6.31 -11.21
C ILE A 143 -13.04 -5.45 -11.93
N TYR A 144 -11.75 -5.71 -11.75
CA TYR A 144 -10.72 -4.94 -12.43
C TYR A 144 -10.73 -5.15 -13.94
N GLY A 145 -11.02 -6.37 -14.42
CA GLY A 145 -11.25 -6.61 -15.83
C GLY A 145 -12.45 -5.84 -16.37
N GLU A 146 -13.56 -5.81 -15.64
CA GLU A 146 -14.76 -5.08 -16.06
C GLU A 146 -14.53 -3.56 -16.11
N LEU A 147 -13.81 -2.99 -15.13
CA LEU A 147 -13.43 -1.58 -15.16
C LEU A 147 -12.44 -1.26 -16.29
N LEU A 148 -11.47 -2.15 -16.55
CA LEU A 148 -10.51 -1.95 -17.65
C LEU A 148 -11.17 -1.96 -19.03
N ALA A 149 -12.27 -2.70 -19.21
CA ALA A 149 -13.03 -2.68 -20.47
C ALA A 149 -13.60 -1.28 -20.78
N GLU A 150 -13.86 -0.48 -19.74
CA GLU A 150 -14.40 0.88 -19.81
C GLU A 150 -13.28 1.96 -19.81
N ALA A 151 -12.00 1.56 -19.77
CA ALA A 151 -10.86 2.48 -19.64
C ALA A 151 -10.56 3.30 -20.92
N GLY A 152 -11.14 2.93 -22.06
CA GLY A 152 -10.92 3.60 -23.34
C GLY A 152 -9.44 3.63 -23.74
N ALA A 153 -8.94 4.84 -24.06
CA ALA A 153 -7.55 5.05 -24.49
C ALA A 153 -6.57 5.31 -23.32
N ALA A 154 -7.04 5.32 -22.07
CA ALA A 154 -6.19 5.60 -20.92
C ALA A 154 -5.09 4.54 -20.76
N ALA A 155 -3.90 4.96 -20.34
CA ALA A 155 -2.89 4.02 -19.88
C ALA A 155 -3.33 3.42 -18.54
N THR A 156 -3.22 2.10 -18.39
CA THR A 156 -3.79 1.38 -17.25
C THR A 156 -2.72 0.67 -16.43
N ILE A 157 -2.72 0.88 -15.12
CA ILE A 157 -1.80 0.24 -14.16
C ILE A 157 -2.65 -0.60 -13.20
N VAL A 158 -2.35 -1.90 -13.13
CA VAL A 158 -3.00 -2.82 -12.18
C VAL A 158 -2.00 -3.24 -11.12
N ASP A 159 -2.24 -2.81 -9.89
CA ASP A 159 -1.48 -3.19 -8.70
C ASP A 159 -2.33 -4.12 -7.82
N ALA A 160 -2.38 -5.38 -8.22
CA ALA A 160 -3.22 -6.39 -7.61
C ALA A 160 -2.49 -7.74 -7.59
N HIS A 161 -3.10 -8.72 -6.92
CA HIS A 161 -2.60 -10.09 -6.86
C HIS A 161 -3.75 -11.10 -6.96
N GLY A 162 -3.40 -12.37 -7.11
CA GLY A 162 -4.34 -13.49 -7.12
C GLY A 162 -5.32 -13.43 -8.29
N PRO A 163 -6.56 -13.93 -8.08
CA PRO A 163 -7.59 -14.00 -9.12
C PRO A 163 -7.92 -12.64 -9.76
N ALA A 164 -7.87 -11.55 -8.98
CA ALA A 164 -8.17 -10.21 -9.48
C ALA A 164 -7.15 -9.76 -10.54
N LEU A 165 -5.86 -9.97 -10.28
CA LEU A 165 -4.81 -9.71 -11.26
C LEU A 165 -4.99 -10.57 -12.51
N LEU A 166 -5.24 -11.86 -12.35
CA LEU A 166 -5.39 -12.78 -13.49
C LEU A 166 -6.58 -12.42 -14.38
N ALA A 167 -7.72 -12.03 -13.79
CA ALA A 167 -8.90 -11.62 -14.54
C ALA A 167 -8.67 -10.30 -15.31
N ALA A 168 -7.90 -9.37 -14.75
CA ALA A 168 -7.57 -8.10 -15.40
C ALA A 168 -6.74 -8.27 -16.68
N LEU A 169 -5.92 -9.33 -16.79
CA LEU A 169 -5.03 -9.56 -17.93
C LEU A 169 -5.77 -9.67 -19.27
N ALA A 170 -7.01 -10.17 -19.26
CA ALA A 170 -7.83 -10.30 -20.46
C ALA A 170 -8.05 -8.96 -21.19
N GLN A 171 -8.05 -7.84 -20.43
CA GLN A 171 -8.19 -6.48 -20.97
C GLN A 171 -6.86 -5.82 -21.35
N ARG A 172 -5.77 -6.59 -21.35
CA ARG A 172 -4.43 -6.15 -21.80
C ARG A 172 -3.95 -4.84 -21.16
N PRO A 173 -3.88 -4.77 -19.81
CA PRO A 173 -3.47 -3.56 -19.11
C PRO A 173 -2.07 -3.10 -19.54
N THR A 174 -1.82 -1.79 -19.44
CA THR A 174 -0.52 -1.22 -19.83
C THR A 174 0.59 -1.73 -18.90
N PHE A 175 0.34 -1.72 -17.60
CA PHE A 175 1.25 -2.25 -16.59
C PHE A 175 0.50 -3.16 -15.62
N VAL A 176 1.17 -4.22 -15.18
CA VAL A 176 0.84 -4.94 -13.95
C VAL A 176 2.03 -4.90 -13.01
N LYS A 177 1.80 -4.72 -11.70
CA LYS A 177 2.86 -4.47 -10.72
C LYS A 177 2.82 -5.36 -9.45
N PRO A 178 2.86 -6.69 -9.54
CA PRO A 178 2.99 -7.52 -8.34
C PRO A 178 4.42 -7.44 -7.76
N ASN A 179 4.58 -7.69 -6.46
CA ASN A 179 5.90 -8.08 -5.94
C ASN A 179 6.19 -9.58 -6.19
N ARG A 180 7.44 -10.03 -5.99
CA ARG A 180 7.83 -11.44 -6.24
C ARG A 180 6.99 -12.45 -5.45
N GLN A 181 6.66 -12.14 -4.19
CA GLN A 181 5.87 -13.03 -3.32
C GLN A 181 4.39 -13.08 -3.74
N GLU A 182 3.81 -11.94 -4.11
CA GLU A 182 2.47 -11.85 -4.68
C GLU A 182 2.37 -12.60 -6.00
N LEU A 183 3.36 -12.48 -6.87
CA LEU A 183 3.39 -13.18 -8.15
C LEU A 183 3.48 -14.70 -7.94
N ALA A 184 4.34 -15.16 -7.03
CA ALA A 184 4.44 -16.57 -6.66
C ALA A 184 3.10 -17.12 -6.16
N ARG A 185 2.45 -16.41 -5.24
CA ARG A 185 1.11 -16.77 -4.72
C ARG A 185 0.05 -16.75 -5.82
N THR A 186 0.07 -15.75 -6.69
CA THR A 186 -0.88 -15.60 -7.81
C THR A 186 -0.81 -16.78 -8.78
N LEU A 187 0.40 -17.28 -9.05
CA LEU A 187 0.63 -18.39 -9.97
C LEU A 187 0.63 -19.76 -9.28
N GLY A 188 0.48 -19.80 -7.94
CA GLY A 188 0.46 -21.05 -7.17
C GLY A 188 1.78 -21.83 -7.22
N ARG A 189 2.93 -21.16 -7.42
CA ARG A 189 4.25 -21.82 -7.47
C ARG A 189 5.36 -20.92 -6.94
N GLU A 190 6.41 -21.54 -6.41
CA GLU A 190 7.60 -20.82 -5.96
C GLU A 190 8.38 -20.21 -7.14
N LEU A 191 8.96 -19.04 -6.89
CA LEU A 191 9.84 -18.33 -7.82
C LEU A 191 11.21 -18.19 -7.16
N ALA A 192 11.94 -19.29 -7.01
CA ALA A 192 13.19 -19.33 -6.25
C ALA A 192 14.40 -18.71 -7.01
N SER A 193 14.38 -18.71 -8.34
CA SER A 193 15.45 -18.16 -9.18
C SER A 193 14.97 -17.00 -10.06
N ASP A 194 15.92 -16.18 -10.51
CA ASP A 194 15.66 -15.07 -11.44
C ASP A 194 15.10 -15.59 -12.78
N GLU A 195 15.54 -16.77 -13.21
CA GLU A 195 15.01 -17.43 -14.39
C GLU A 195 13.55 -17.88 -14.19
N ALA A 196 13.19 -18.38 -13.01
CA ALA A 196 11.79 -18.71 -12.69
C ALA A 196 10.91 -17.45 -12.67
N LEU A 197 11.43 -16.35 -12.11
CA LEU A 197 10.76 -15.05 -12.12
C LEU A 197 10.57 -14.54 -13.56
N ARG A 198 11.60 -14.59 -14.40
CA ARG A 198 11.54 -14.18 -15.81
C ARG A 198 10.45 -14.94 -16.57
N ARG A 199 10.38 -16.26 -16.43
CA ARG A 199 9.32 -17.08 -17.07
C ARG A 199 7.93 -16.71 -16.56
N ALA A 200 7.78 -16.45 -15.26
CA ALA A 200 6.52 -16.01 -14.66
C ALA A 200 6.06 -14.64 -15.19
N MET A 201 6.98 -13.68 -15.33
CA MET A 201 6.67 -12.37 -15.93
C MET A 201 6.30 -12.51 -17.41
N GLN A 202 7.00 -13.34 -18.17
CA GLN A 202 6.66 -13.62 -19.58
C GLN A 202 5.30 -14.33 -19.72
N GLU A 203 4.91 -15.15 -18.76
CA GLU A 203 3.58 -15.74 -18.69
C GLU A 203 2.49 -14.67 -18.54
N LEU A 204 2.65 -13.69 -17.65
CA LEU A 204 1.71 -12.56 -17.53
C LEU A 204 1.64 -11.72 -18.81
N ASN A 205 2.78 -11.50 -19.48
CA ASN A 205 2.80 -10.80 -20.77
C ASN A 205 1.99 -11.56 -21.83
N ARG A 206 2.17 -12.88 -21.95
CA ARG A 206 1.39 -13.73 -22.87
C ARG A 206 -0.10 -13.74 -22.56
N ARG A 207 -0.47 -13.63 -21.28
CA ARG A 207 -1.86 -13.54 -20.83
C ARG A 207 -2.50 -12.16 -21.08
N GLY A 208 -1.70 -11.13 -21.34
CA GLY A 208 -2.19 -9.86 -21.89
C GLY A 208 -1.50 -8.59 -21.39
N ALA A 209 -0.77 -8.62 -20.26
CA ALA A 209 -0.07 -7.44 -19.77
C ALA A 209 0.93 -6.92 -20.81
N ARG A 210 0.93 -5.61 -21.11
CA ARG A 210 1.93 -5.04 -22.04
C ARG A 210 3.30 -4.90 -21.38
N TRP A 211 3.28 -4.57 -20.10
CA TRP A 211 4.43 -4.49 -19.23
C TRP A 211 4.13 -5.15 -17.88
N VAL A 212 5.10 -5.90 -17.37
CA VAL A 212 5.07 -6.52 -16.05
C VAL A 212 6.24 -5.94 -15.28
N VAL A 213 5.96 -5.28 -14.16
CA VAL A 213 6.95 -4.68 -13.27
C VAL A 213 6.94 -5.46 -11.96
N VAL A 214 8.03 -6.15 -11.63
CA VAL A 214 8.13 -6.91 -10.37
C VAL A 214 9.14 -6.25 -9.45
N SER A 215 8.66 -5.82 -8.29
CA SER A 215 9.53 -5.42 -7.19
C SER A 215 10.01 -6.66 -6.44
N ASP A 216 11.31 -6.73 -6.16
CA ASP A 216 11.94 -7.83 -5.43
C ASP A 216 12.61 -7.35 -4.13
N GLY A 217 11.84 -6.58 -3.36
CA GLY A 217 12.31 -5.94 -2.13
C GLY A 217 13.48 -4.97 -2.41
N PRO A 218 14.55 -4.99 -1.59
CA PRO A 218 15.70 -4.10 -1.79
C PRO A 218 16.65 -4.57 -2.91
N ARG A 219 16.40 -5.72 -3.54
CA ARG A 219 17.36 -6.33 -4.49
C ARG A 219 17.33 -5.66 -5.86
N ALA A 220 16.15 -5.67 -6.49
CA ALA A 220 16.01 -5.25 -7.87
C ALA A 220 14.57 -4.90 -8.22
N LEU A 221 14.43 -4.11 -9.28
CA LEU A 221 13.20 -3.98 -10.04
C LEU A 221 13.36 -4.72 -11.37
N TRP A 222 12.43 -5.64 -11.66
CA TRP A 222 12.40 -6.36 -12.94
C TRP A 222 11.29 -5.82 -13.82
N VAL A 223 11.56 -5.65 -15.10
CA VAL A 223 10.58 -5.17 -16.09
C VAL A 223 10.57 -6.10 -17.28
N SER A 224 9.40 -6.62 -17.65
CA SER A 224 9.23 -7.47 -18.82
C SER A 224 8.16 -6.88 -19.72
N GLY A 225 8.46 -6.75 -21.01
CA GLY A 225 7.51 -6.33 -22.02
C GLY A 225 7.89 -6.86 -23.40
N ARG A 226 7.16 -6.44 -24.43
CA ARG A 226 7.43 -6.90 -25.81
C ARG A 226 8.83 -6.52 -26.31
N SER A 227 9.39 -5.40 -25.84
CA SER A 227 10.71 -4.91 -26.26
C SER A 227 11.87 -5.53 -25.50
N GLY A 228 11.62 -6.44 -24.55
CA GLY A 228 12.69 -7.12 -23.82
C GLY A 228 12.40 -7.29 -22.34
N PHE A 229 13.46 -7.67 -21.65
CA PHE A 229 13.49 -7.91 -20.23
C PHE A 229 14.60 -7.07 -19.63
N TYR A 230 14.27 -6.29 -18.60
CA TYR A 230 15.15 -5.30 -18.01
C TYR A 230 15.24 -5.52 -16.50
N ARG A 231 16.38 -5.19 -15.95
CA ARG A 231 16.65 -5.20 -14.51
C ARG A 231 17.23 -3.85 -14.11
N CYS A 232 16.78 -3.35 -12.97
CA CYS A 232 17.41 -2.22 -12.30
C CYS A 232 17.80 -2.66 -10.89
N ASP A 233 19.08 -2.60 -10.58
CA ASP A 233 19.60 -2.73 -9.22
C ASP A 233 19.63 -1.32 -8.62
N PRO A 234 18.71 -0.97 -7.71
CA PRO A 234 18.66 0.36 -7.14
C PRO A 234 19.90 0.63 -6.28
N PRO A 235 20.40 1.88 -6.21
CA PRO A 235 21.45 2.23 -5.28
C PRO A 235 20.98 1.98 -3.84
N PRO A 236 21.90 1.65 -2.91
CA PRO A 236 21.54 1.52 -1.51
C PRO A 236 21.00 2.85 -0.98
N VAL A 237 19.79 2.82 -0.42
CA VAL A 237 19.17 3.97 0.25
C VAL A 237 18.82 3.59 1.70
N PRO A 238 18.91 4.52 2.66
CA PRO A 238 18.37 4.29 4.00
C PRO A 238 16.88 3.99 3.91
N VAL A 239 16.46 2.84 4.44
CA VAL A 239 15.05 2.44 4.53
C VAL A 239 14.56 2.77 5.92
N VAL A 240 13.70 3.78 6.00
CA VAL A 240 13.03 4.22 7.23
C VAL A 240 11.66 3.55 7.34
N ASN A 241 10.85 3.60 6.27
CA ASN A 241 9.52 3.01 6.24
C ASN A 241 9.21 2.39 4.86
N PRO A 242 9.23 1.05 4.72
CA PRO A 242 8.97 0.41 3.42
C PRO A 242 7.48 0.43 3.03
N ILE A 243 6.57 0.80 3.94
CA ILE A 243 5.13 0.79 3.68
C ILE A 243 4.78 1.85 2.64
N GLY A 244 3.98 1.46 1.65
CA GLY A 244 3.57 2.35 0.56
C GLY A 244 4.62 2.49 -0.55
N GLY A 245 5.80 1.85 -0.45
CA GLY A 245 6.80 1.87 -1.53
C GLY A 245 6.27 1.31 -2.86
N GLY A 246 5.39 0.29 -2.79
CA GLY A 246 4.69 -0.25 -3.95
C GLY A 246 3.70 0.75 -4.57
N ASP A 247 2.90 1.42 -3.73
CA ASP A 247 1.95 2.44 -4.19
C ASP A 247 2.69 3.66 -4.77
N ALA A 248 3.78 4.08 -4.14
CA ALA A 248 4.68 5.14 -4.61
C ALA A 248 5.28 4.80 -5.99
N LEU A 249 5.69 3.55 -6.20
CA LEU A 249 6.12 3.05 -7.51
C LEU A 249 5.01 3.18 -8.56
N ALA A 250 3.80 2.70 -8.27
CA ALA A 250 2.66 2.81 -9.18
C ALA A 250 2.28 4.28 -9.48
N GLY A 251 2.27 5.14 -8.46
CA GLY A 251 2.00 6.57 -8.59
C GLY A 251 3.07 7.30 -9.41
N GLY A 252 4.34 6.99 -9.23
CA GLY A 252 5.42 7.56 -10.04
C GLY A 252 5.38 7.10 -11.50
N ILE A 253 5.03 5.83 -11.77
CA ILE A 253 4.74 5.35 -13.14
C ILE A 253 3.59 6.14 -13.75
N ALA A 254 2.48 6.28 -13.01
CA ALA A 254 1.31 7.02 -13.47
C ALA A 254 1.65 8.48 -13.81
N CYS A 255 2.43 9.14 -12.95
CA CYS A 255 2.93 10.49 -13.16
C CYS A 255 3.80 10.61 -14.42
N GLY A 256 4.70 9.64 -14.64
CA GLY A 256 5.53 9.58 -15.84
C GLY A 256 4.70 9.46 -17.13
N LEU A 257 3.72 8.56 -17.14
CA LEU A 257 2.81 8.36 -18.28
C LEU A 257 1.94 9.60 -18.55
N GLN A 258 1.41 10.22 -17.49
CA GLN A 258 0.64 11.46 -17.59
C GLN A 258 1.47 12.59 -18.25
N ARG A 259 2.78 12.64 -17.96
CA ARG A 259 3.75 13.58 -18.54
C ARG A 259 4.24 13.17 -19.95
N GLY A 260 3.70 12.10 -20.52
CA GLY A 260 4.06 11.63 -21.87
C GLY A 260 5.40 10.89 -21.96
N ARG A 261 5.98 10.47 -20.84
CA ARG A 261 7.22 9.67 -20.84
C ARG A 261 6.97 8.29 -21.43
N ARG A 262 8.01 7.71 -22.04
CA ARG A 262 7.95 6.33 -22.54
C ARG A 262 7.85 5.35 -21.37
N SER A 263 7.36 4.14 -21.62
CA SER A 263 7.08 3.14 -20.58
C SER A 263 8.26 2.90 -19.63
N LEU A 264 9.48 2.70 -20.13
CA LEU A 264 10.66 2.46 -19.29
C LEU A 264 11.09 3.72 -18.52
N GLU A 265 10.94 4.91 -19.10
CA GLU A 265 11.21 6.18 -18.40
C GLU A 265 10.21 6.44 -17.27
N ALA A 266 8.93 6.06 -17.47
CA ALA A 266 7.92 6.10 -16.43
C ALA A 266 8.22 5.10 -15.31
N VAL A 267 8.70 3.90 -15.64
CA VAL A 267 9.16 2.92 -14.63
C VAL A 267 10.36 3.43 -13.85
N ARG A 268 11.33 4.06 -14.51
CA ARG A 268 12.49 4.68 -13.84
C ARG A 268 12.07 5.77 -12.86
N LEU A 269 11.14 6.66 -13.26
CA LEU A 269 10.56 7.64 -12.35
C LEU A 269 9.83 6.98 -11.18
N GLY A 270 9.03 5.95 -11.46
CA GLY A 270 8.35 5.16 -10.43
C GLY A 270 9.32 4.60 -9.39
N LEU A 271 10.44 4.03 -9.84
CA LEU A 271 11.46 3.49 -8.94
C LEU A 271 12.11 4.60 -8.11
N ALA A 272 12.42 5.75 -8.70
CA ALA A 272 12.96 6.91 -7.98
C ALA A 272 11.99 7.40 -6.88
N VAL A 273 10.70 7.51 -7.20
CA VAL A 273 9.65 7.89 -6.24
C VAL A 273 9.52 6.88 -5.11
N ALA A 274 9.57 5.58 -5.42
CA ALA A 274 9.55 4.53 -4.41
C ALA A 274 10.77 4.60 -3.48
N LEU A 275 11.97 4.75 -4.02
CA LEU A 275 13.21 4.87 -3.25
C LEU A 275 13.25 6.13 -2.37
N ALA A 276 12.66 7.24 -2.85
CA ALA A 276 12.51 8.44 -2.04
C ALA A 276 11.53 8.20 -0.88
N SER A 277 10.36 7.62 -1.16
CA SER A 277 9.32 7.37 -0.15
C SER A 277 9.73 6.39 0.93
N VAL A 278 10.55 5.37 0.62
CA VAL A 278 10.97 4.42 1.68
C VAL A 278 11.96 5.04 2.66
N GLY A 279 12.57 6.17 2.29
CA GLY A 279 13.54 6.89 3.10
C GLY A 279 12.94 7.96 4.01
N THR A 280 11.61 8.04 4.10
CA THR A 280 10.87 8.99 4.95
C THR A 280 10.11 8.25 6.05
N ALA A 281 9.68 8.97 7.09
CA ALA A 281 8.91 8.38 8.18
C ALA A 281 7.47 8.05 7.73
N LEU A 282 6.88 8.90 6.89
CA LEU A 282 5.51 8.74 6.40
C LEU A 282 5.49 8.08 5.00
N PRO A 283 4.52 7.17 4.74
CA PRO A 283 4.28 6.67 3.40
C PRO A 283 3.94 7.81 2.42
N ALA A 284 4.49 7.75 1.21
CA ALA A 284 4.27 8.73 0.14
C ALA A 284 4.68 10.19 0.47
N GLU A 285 5.48 10.40 1.52
CA GLU A 285 6.20 11.64 1.73
C GLU A 285 7.39 11.68 0.76
N LEU A 286 7.53 12.78 0.02
CA LEU A 286 8.48 12.88 -1.09
C LEU A 286 9.18 14.23 -1.05
N ASP A 287 10.51 14.20 -1.17
CA ASP A 287 11.34 15.34 -1.53
C ASP A 287 11.60 15.31 -3.06
N PRO A 288 11.09 16.28 -3.84
CA PRO A 288 11.32 16.33 -5.28
C PRO A 288 12.80 16.31 -5.69
N ALA A 289 13.67 17.00 -4.95
CA ALA A 289 15.10 17.05 -5.27
C ALA A 289 15.74 15.67 -5.10
N ARG A 290 15.33 14.93 -4.05
CA ARG A 290 15.75 13.54 -3.83
C ARG A 290 15.25 12.61 -4.94
N VAL A 291 14.00 12.77 -5.39
CA VAL A 291 13.45 11.98 -6.51
C VAL A 291 14.26 12.21 -7.79
N GLU A 292 14.58 13.45 -8.14
CA GLU A 292 15.37 13.78 -9.32
C GLU A 292 16.78 13.20 -9.26
N ALA A 293 17.46 13.34 -8.12
CA ALA A 293 18.79 12.77 -7.91
C ALA A 293 18.79 11.24 -8.03
N LEU A 294 17.80 10.57 -7.44
CA LEU A 294 17.64 9.12 -7.55
C LEU A 294 17.34 8.72 -9.01
N GLU A 295 16.43 9.41 -9.70
CA GLU A 295 16.10 9.08 -11.09
C GLU A 295 17.31 9.15 -12.02
N ALA A 296 18.18 10.15 -11.81
CA ALA A 296 19.42 10.32 -12.57
C ALA A 296 20.42 9.16 -12.35
N ALA A 297 20.42 8.54 -11.17
CA ALA A 297 21.30 7.44 -10.81
C ALA A 297 20.78 6.05 -11.27
N LEU A 298 19.53 5.95 -11.70
CA LEU A 298 18.91 4.67 -12.07
C LEU A 298 19.11 4.35 -13.55
N CYS A 299 19.49 3.10 -13.82
CA CYS A 299 19.58 2.53 -15.16
C CYS A 299 18.77 1.22 -15.23
N LEU A 300 17.93 1.09 -16.25
CA LEU A 300 17.24 -0.17 -16.60
C LEU A 300 18.05 -0.84 -17.71
N ALA A 301 18.76 -1.91 -17.36
CA ALA A 301 19.63 -2.68 -18.27
C ALA A 301 18.96 -3.98 -18.72
#